data_AF-A0A914IJT4-F1
#
_entry.id   AF-A0A914IJT4-F1
#
_cell.length_a   1.000
_cell.length_b   1.000
_cell.length_c   1.000
_cell.angle_alpha   90.00
_cell.angle_beta   90.00
_cell.angle_gamma   90.00
#
_symmetry.space_group_name_H-M   'P 1'
#
loop_
_entity.id
_entity.type
_entity.pdbx_description
1 polymer ?
#
loop_
_entity_poly.entity_id
_entity_poly.type
_entity_poly.pdbx_seq_one_letter_code
_entity_poly.pdbx_strand_id
1 'polypeptide(L)'
;MELKKIADNNLKKNNATPFDVAKHIRQDLITQGLTYALSTGNWNIKRFKMNRQGVTQVLCRLSYISVLGMMSRINSAFERTRKVSGPRSLQPSQWGMLCPCDTPEGESCGLVKSLALMCHITTDSDDEPIRRLMFNCGVESFNYSRVDVIHQSHMYTTFLNGYIVGVTADPLRLA
;
A
#
# COMPACT_ATOMS: atom_id res chain seq x y z
N MET A 1 -2.76 -23.69 -6.91
CA MET A 1 -3.83 -24.63 -6.51
C MET A 1 -3.79 -25.88 -7.39
N GLU A 2 -3.73 -25.73 -8.73
CA GLU A 2 -3.47 -26.82 -9.69
C GLU A 2 -2.19 -27.63 -9.40
N LEU A 3 -1.02 -26.98 -9.30
CA LEU A 3 0.25 -27.66 -9.04
C LEU A 3 0.24 -28.46 -7.73
N LYS A 4 -0.38 -27.90 -6.69
CA LYS A 4 -0.57 -28.56 -5.40
C LYS A 4 -1.44 -29.81 -5.54
N LYS A 5 -2.57 -29.72 -6.27
CA LYS A 5 -3.41 -30.90 -6.55
C LYS A 5 -2.66 -31.97 -7.35
N ILE A 6 -1.86 -31.57 -8.33
CA ILE A 6 -1.05 -32.50 -9.14
C ILE A 6 0.03 -33.17 -8.29
N ALA A 7 0.70 -32.42 -7.42
CA ALA A 7 1.69 -32.96 -6.48
C ALA A 7 1.03 -33.90 -5.47
N ASP A 8 -0.07 -33.49 -4.83
CA ASP A 8 -0.81 -34.30 -3.85
C ASP A 8 -1.32 -35.60 -4.48
N ASN A 9 -1.75 -35.58 -5.74
CA ASN A 9 -2.22 -36.77 -6.46
C ASN A 9 -1.08 -37.71 -6.89
N ASN A 10 0.10 -37.18 -7.22
CA ASN A 10 1.26 -37.99 -7.59
C ASN A 10 1.97 -38.58 -6.38
N LEU A 11 2.10 -37.82 -5.28
CA LEU A 11 2.75 -38.26 -4.04
C LEU A 11 1.92 -39.28 -3.27
N LYS A 12 0.59 -39.28 -3.44
CA LYS A 12 -0.31 -40.31 -2.85
C LYS A 12 -0.22 -41.66 -3.54
N LYS A 13 0.27 -41.71 -4.79
CA LYS A 13 0.48 -42.97 -5.50
C LYS A 13 1.86 -43.48 -5.14
N ASN A 14 1.97 -44.76 -4.75
CA ASN A 14 3.23 -45.40 -4.41
C ASN A 14 4.05 -45.69 -5.68
N ASN A 15 4.43 -44.63 -6.39
CA ASN A 15 5.22 -44.69 -7.60
C ASN A 15 6.70 -44.54 -7.24
N ALA A 16 7.56 -45.41 -7.80
CA ALA A 16 9.00 -45.40 -7.54
C ALA A 16 9.75 -44.21 -8.18
N THR A 17 9.07 -43.37 -8.96
CA THR A 17 9.69 -42.24 -9.67
C THR A 17 9.63 -40.97 -8.82
N PRO A 18 10.75 -40.21 -8.70
CA PRO A 18 10.75 -38.94 -8.00
C PRO A 18 9.86 -37.93 -8.74
N PHE A 19 9.04 -37.19 -7.98
CA PHE A 19 8.18 -36.15 -8.54
C PHE A 19 9.03 -34.94 -8.98
N ASP A 20 9.12 -34.75 -10.30
CA ASP A 20 9.82 -33.61 -10.89
C ASP A 20 8.87 -32.42 -11.05
N VAL A 21 9.11 -31.38 -10.23
CA VAL A 21 8.32 -30.14 -10.22
C VAL A 21 8.51 -29.36 -11.52
N ALA A 22 9.71 -29.38 -12.12
CA ALA A 22 10.04 -28.58 -13.29
C ALA A 22 9.13 -28.91 -14.49
N LYS A 23 8.77 -30.18 -14.65
CA LYS A 23 7.85 -30.66 -15.70
C LYS A 23 6.41 -30.17 -15.55
N HIS A 24 6.03 -29.75 -14.34
CA HIS A 24 4.65 -29.35 -14.03
C HIS A 24 4.50 -27.82 -13.90
N ILE A 25 5.60 -27.06 -13.97
CA ILE A 25 5.56 -25.60 -13.96
C ILE A 25 5.04 -25.09 -15.31
N ARG A 26 3.87 -24.43 -15.28
CA ARG A 26 3.34 -23.72 -16.45
C ARG A 26 3.99 -22.36 -16.58
N GLN A 27 4.77 -22.18 -17.64
CA GLN A 27 5.50 -20.92 -17.91
C GLN A 27 4.54 -19.77 -18.26
N ASP A 28 3.45 -20.05 -18.98
CA ASP A 28 2.53 -19.02 -19.47
C ASP A 28 1.64 -18.40 -18.40
N LEU A 29 1.50 -19.05 -17.24
CA LEU A 29 0.54 -18.63 -16.22
C LEU A 29 0.81 -17.21 -15.71
N ILE A 30 2.07 -16.86 -15.50
CA ILE A 30 2.47 -15.55 -15.01
C ILE A 30 2.28 -14.50 -16.12
N THR A 31 2.76 -14.80 -17.31
CA THR A 31 2.67 -13.90 -18.48
C THR A 31 1.21 -13.59 -18.82
N GLN A 32 0.36 -14.59 -18.95
CA GLN A 32 -1.07 -14.41 -19.25
C GLN A 32 -1.79 -13.68 -18.10
N GLY A 33 -1.46 -14.00 -16.85
CA GLY A 33 -2.04 -13.33 -15.69
C GLY A 33 -1.73 -11.83 -15.65
N LEU A 34 -0.47 -11.45 -15.88
CA LEU A 34 -0.04 -10.05 -15.93
C LEU A 34 -0.63 -9.31 -17.13
N THR A 35 -0.57 -9.90 -18.32
CA THR A 35 -1.15 -9.29 -19.54
C THR A 35 -2.65 -9.10 -19.40
N TYR A 36 -3.37 -10.06 -18.83
CA TYR A 36 -4.81 -9.93 -18.58
C TYR A 36 -5.11 -8.81 -17.57
N ALA A 37 -4.41 -8.77 -16.43
CA ALA A 37 -4.64 -7.77 -15.40
C ALA A 37 -4.34 -6.34 -15.89
N LEU A 38 -3.26 -6.17 -16.68
CA LEU A 38 -2.89 -4.87 -17.25
C LEU A 38 -3.79 -4.43 -18.39
N SER A 39 -4.21 -5.35 -19.27
CA SER A 39 -5.05 -5.02 -20.44
C SER A 39 -6.51 -4.74 -20.05
N THR A 40 -7.06 -5.50 -19.11
CA THR A 40 -8.45 -5.32 -18.65
C THR A 40 -8.58 -4.30 -17.51
N GLY A 41 -7.48 -4.01 -16.80
CA GLY A 41 -7.48 -3.16 -15.61
C GLY A 41 -8.19 -3.75 -14.40
N ASN A 42 -8.52 -5.05 -14.45
CA ASN A 42 -9.19 -5.78 -13.39
C ASN A 42 -8.18 -6.57 -12.54
N TRP A 43 -7.99 -6.13 -11.31
CA TRP A 43 -7.12 -6.76 -10.32
C TRP A 43 -7.96 -7.55 -9.33
N ASN A 44 -8.27 -8.80 -9.69
CA ASN A 44 -8.99 -9.73 -8.84
C ASN A 44 -8.04 -10.73 -8.18
N ILE A 45 -7.62 -10.43 -6.95
CA ILE A 45 -6.72 -11.27 -6.16
C ILE A 45 -7.50 -11.89 -4.99
N LYS A 46 -7.92 -13.15 -5.18
CA LYS A 46 -8.68 -13.93 -4.18
C LYS A 46 -7.97 -14.02 -2.82
N ARG A 47 -6.63 -14.13 -2.82
CA ARG A 47 -5.81 -14.23 -1.58
C ARG A 47 -6.03 -13.05 -0.63
N PHE A 48 -6.15 -11.85 -1.17
CA PHE A 48 -6.30 -10.61 -0.40
C PHE A 48 -7.75 -10.09 -0.39
N LYS A 49 -8.71 -10.87 -0.92
CA LYS A 49 -10.09 -10.42 -1.16
C LYS A 49 -10.16 -9.09 -1.92
N MET A 50 -9.19 -8.83 -2.79
CA MET A 50 -9.10 -7.59 -3.54
C MET A 50 -9.78 -7.77 -4.90
N ASN A 51 -10.83 -6.98 -5.15
CA ASN A 51 -11.49 -6.91 -6.45
C ASN A 51 -11.55 -5.45 -6.87
N ARG A 52 -10.47 -4.96 -7.51
CA ARG A 52 -10.39 -3.58 -8.03
C ARG A 52 -10.55 -3.59 -9.54
N GLN A 53 -11.41 -2.72 -10.04
CA GLN A 53 -11.65 -2.53 -11.48
C GLN A 53 -11.19 -1.14 -11.89
N GLY A 54 -10.77 -0.99 -13.16
CA GLY A 54 -10.34 0.31 -13.70
C GLY A 54 -9.01 0.82 -13.14
N VAL A 55 -8.12 -0.09 -12.71
CA VAL A 55 -6.78 0.27 -12.20
C VAL A 55 -5.89 0.79 -13.32
N THR A 56 -5.94 0.15 -14.50
CA THR A 56 -5.23 0.61 -15.70
C THR A 56 -6.18 1.30 -16.65
N GLN A 57 -5.64 2.28 -17.39
CA GLN A 57 -6.36 3.07 -18.38
C GLN A 57 -5.44 3.30 -19.58
N VAL A 58 -6.02 3.45 -20.77
CA VAL A 58 -5.27 3.78 -21.98
C VAL A 58 -4.78 5.22 -21.89
N LEU A 59 -3.48 5.42 -22.05
CA LEU A 59 -2.86 6.74 -21.99
C LEU A 59 -3.41 7.65 -23.10
N CYS A 60 -3.91 8.82 -22.70
CA CYS A 60 -4.41 9.83 -23.63
C CYS A 60 -3.25 10.55 -24.32
N ARG A 61 -3.18 10.48 -25.66
CA ARG A 61 -2.11 11.09 -26.48
C ARG A 61 -2.59 12.30 -27.30
N LEU A 62 -3.42 13.15 -26.71
CA LEU A 62 -3.91 14.37 -27.37
C LEU A 62 -2.84 15.47 -27.41
N SER A 63 -2.06 15.60 -26.35
CA SER A 63 -0.96 16.57 -26.25
C SER A 63 0.08 16.10 -25.23
N TYR A 64 1.26 16.72 -25.23
CA TYR A 64 2.30 16.44 -24.25
C TYR A 64 1.79 16.65 -22.81
N ILE A 65 1.03 17.73 -22.57
CA ILE A 65 0.52 18.05 -21.24
C ILE A 65 -0.56 17.05 -20.79
N SER A 66 -1.39 16.56 -21.72
CA SER A 66 -2.40 15.53 -21.42
C SER A 66 -1.76 14.22 -20.96
N VAL A 67 -0.61 13.85 -21.55
CA VAL A 67 0.15 12.66 -21.14
C VAL A 67 0.66 12.83 -19.71
N LEU A 68 1.32 13.95 -19.40
CA LEU A 68 1.84 14.22 -18.06
C LEU A 68 0.73 14.28 -17.00
N GLY A 69 -0.37 14.99 -17.27
CA GLY A 69 -1.50 15.09 -16.34
C GLY A 69 -2.19 13.75 -16.09
N MET A 70 -2.14 12.82 -17.04
CA MET A 70 -2.66 11.46 -16.82
C MET A 70 -1.70 10.60 -15.98
N MET A 71 -0.38 10.81 -16.10
CA MET A 71 0.64 10.10 -15.30
C MET A 71 0.67 10.55 -13.84
N SER A 72 0.36 11.80 -13.54
CA SER A 72 0.31 12.36 -12.17
C SER A 72 -1.05 12.17 -11.47
N ARG A 73 -2.00 11.48 -12.12
CA ARG A 73 -3.38 11.35 -11.65
C ARG A 73 -3.52 10.31 -10.53
N ILE A 74 -4.23 10.69 -9.48
CA ILE A 74 -4.63 9.85 -8.36
C ILE A 74 -6.13 9.65 -8.38
N ASN A 75 -6.56 8.39 -8.26
CA ASN A 75 -7.97 8.03 -8.13
C ASN A 75 -8.29 7.63 -6.70
N SER A 76 -9.32 8.25 -6.12
CA SER A 76 -9.86 7.85 -4.83
C SER A 76 -10.63 6.51 -4.93
N ALA A 77 -10.58 5.72 -3.86
CA ALA A 77 -11.28 4.45 -3.75
C ALA A 77 -12.78 4.59 -3.41
N PHE A 78 -13.28 5.80 -3.22
CA PHE A 78 -14.70 6.05 -2.93
C PHE A 78 -15.58 5.83 -4.16
N GLU A 79 -16.77 5.27 -3.93
CA GLU A 79 -17.79 5.09 -4.97
C GLU A 79 -18.23 6.46 -5.54
N ARG A 80 -18.14 6.59 -6.87
CA ARG A 80 -18.48 7.81 -7.59
C ARG A 80 -19.96 8.20 -7.44
N THR A 81 -20.84 7.21 -7.32
CA THR A 81 -22.30 7.37 -7.22
C THR A 81 -22.75 7.99 -5.90
N ARG A 82 -21.94 7.92 -4.84
CA ARG A 82 -22.27 8.57 -3.57
C ARG A 82 -21.95 10.06 -3.64
N LYS A 83 -22.99 10.89 -3.56
CA LYS A 83 -22.90 12.35 -3.50
C LYS A 83 -22.50 12.84 -2.09
N VAL A 84 -21.37 12.36 -1.58
CA VAL A 84 -20.82 12.80 -0.29
C VAL A 84 -19.86 13.96 -0.54
N SER A 85 -20.13 15.12 0.04
CA SER A 85 -19.29 16.32 -0.10
C SER A 85 -17.96 16.23 0.65
N GLY A 86 -17.95 15.59 1.83
CA GLY A 86 -16.78 15.49 2.72
C GLY A 86 -15.45 15.12 2.02
N PRO A 87 -15.34 13.94 1.38
CA PRO A 87 -14.09 13.52 0.73
C PRO A 87 -13.81 14.24 -0.60
N ARG A 88 -14.79 14.94 -1.17
CA ARG A 88 -14.66 15.69 -2.42
C ARG A 88 -14.13 17.10 -2.20
N SER A 89 -14.40 17.68 -1.04
CA SER A 89 -13.86 18.98 -0.67
C SER A 89 -12.34 18.96 -0.60
N LEU A 90 -11.72 20.08 -0.98
CA LEU A 90 -10.29 20.29 -0.81
C LEU A 90 -9.98 20.42 0.68
N GLN A 91 -9.12 19.55 1.19
CA GLN A 91 -8.70 19.57 2.60
C GLN A 91 -7.39 20.35 2.74
N PRO A 92 -7.23 21.19 3.78
CA PRO A 92 -5.96 21.91 4.02
C PRO A 92 -4.76 20.98 4.20
N SER A 93 -4.97 19.75 4.67
CA SER A 93 -3.92 18.72 4.80
C SER A 93 -3.27 18.33 3.46
N GLN A 94 -3.88 18.64 2.32
CA GLN A 94 -3.37 18.30 0.99
C GLN A 94 -2.40 19.33 0.43
N TRP A 95 -2.16 20.42 1.17
CA TRP A 95 -1.27 21.51 0.75
C TRP A 95 0.12 20.99 0.39
N GLY A 96 0.62 21.38 -0.78
CA GLY A 96 1.93 20.98 -1.28
C GLY A 96 2.05 19.54 -1.80
N MET A 97 1.06 18.67 -1.55
CA MET A 97 1.04 17.30 -2.05
C MET A 97 0.18 17.12 -3.30
N LEU A 98 -0.97 17.82 -3.35
CA LEU A 98 -1.93 17.73 -4.46
C LEU A 98 -2.18 19.10 -5.09
N CYS A 99 -2.48 19.11 -6.38
CA CYS A 99 -2.91 20.32 -7.07
C CYS A 99 -4.33 20.72 -6.59
N PRO A 100 -4.56 21.96 -6.15
CA PRO A 100 -5.89 22.41 -5.70
C PRO A 100 -6.89 22.61 -6.85
N CYS A 101 -6.41 22.79 -8.08
CA CYS A 101 -7.23 23.14 -9.24
C CYS A 101 -7.46 21.96 -10.20
N ASP A 102 -6.53 21.01 -10.29
CA ASP A 102 -6.56 19.94 -11.29
C ASP A 102 -7.45 18.77 -10.84
N THR A 103 -8.76 18.97 -10.96
CA THR A 103 -9.81 17.96 -10.78
C THR A 103 -10.82 18.09 -11.93
N PRO A 104 -11.29 16.98 -12.52
CA PRO A 104 -12.35 17.03 -13.52
C PRO A 104 -13.66 17.53 -12.88
N GLU A 105 -14.47 18.22 -13.67
CA GLU A 105 -15.83 18.58 -13.29
C GLU A 105 -16.78 17.36 -13.34
N GLY A 106 -17.94 17.46 -12.69
CA GLY A 106 -18.95 16.40 -12.69
C GLY A 106 -18.81 15.35 -11.58
N GLU A 107 -19.21 14.10 -11.85
CA GLU A 107 -19.29 13.03 -10.85
C GLU A 107 -17.92 12.65 -10.26
N SER A 108 -16.83 12.88 -11.00
CA SER A 108 -15.45 12.63 -10.55
C SER A 108 -14.83 13.79 -9.77
N CYS A 109 -15.53 14.92 -9.63
CA CYS A 109 -15.01 16.10 -8.96
C CYS A 109 -14.61 15.79 -7.51
N GLY A 110 -13.36 16.12 -7.17
CA GLY A 110 -12.74 15.87 -5.86
C GLY A 110 -12.35 14.41 -5.61
N LEU A 111 -12.68 13.47 -6.50
CA LEU A 111 -12.29 12.06 -6.40
C LEU A 111 -11.08 11.72 -7.27
N VAL A 112 -10.94 12.42 -8.39
CA VAL A 112 -9.77 12.34 -9.27
C VAL A 112 -8.95 13.60 -9.02
N LYS A 113 -7.72 13.42 -8.56
CA LYS A 113 -6.80 14.51 -8.20
C LYS A 113 -5.48 14.33 -8.92
N SER A 114 -4.65 15.36 -8.91
CA SER A 114 -3.31 15.34 -9.50
C SER A 114 -2.26 15.65 -8.43
N LEU A 115 -1.12 14.97 -8.51
CA LEU A 115 0.04 15.27 -7.65
C LEU A 115 0.57 16.68 -7.91
N ALA A 116 1.08 17.33 -6.87
CA ALA A 116 1.84 18.57 -7.02
C ALA A 116 3.21 18.30 -7.67
N LEU A 117 3.78 19.33 -8.32
CA LEU A 117 5.01 19.21 -9.12
C LEU A 117 6.22 18.67 -8.33
N MET A 118 6.34 19.03 -7.04
CA MET A 118 7.45 18.63 -6.17
C MET A 118 7.06 17.51 -5.19
N CYS A 119 5.90 16.88 -5.38
CA CYS A 119 5.45 15.81 -4.49
C CYS A 119 6.31 14.55 -4.70
N HIS A 120 6.74 13.94 -3.60
CA HIS A 120 7.48 12.68 -3.60
C HIS A 120 6.71 11.61 -2.83
N ILE A 121 6.55 10.43 -3.43
CA ILE A 121 5.91 9.27 -2.81
C ILE A 121 7.02 8.42 -2.18
N THR A 122 6.97 8.26 -0.85
CA THR A 122 7.92 7.41 -0.12
C THR A 122 7.68 5.94 -0.43
N THR A 123 8.77 5.16 -0.43
CA THR A 123 8.73 3.70 -0.52
C THR A 123 9.03 3.08 0.85
N ASP A 124 8.73 1.79 0.97
CA ASP A 124 9.00 1.03 2.19
C ASP A 124 10.50 1.05 2.53
N SER A 125 10.81 1.08 3.82
CA SER A 125 12.18 1.17 4.35
C SER A 125 12.30 0.29 5.59
N ASP A 126 13.50 -0.19 5.89
CA ASP A 126 13.72 -1.04 7.06
C ASP A 126 13.59 -0.24 8.37
N ASP A 127 12.81 -0.80 9.29
CA ASP A 127 12.44 -0.19 10.58
C ASP A 127 13.50 -0.44 11.67
N GLU A 128 14.28 -1.50 11.53
CA GLU A 128 15.27 -1.93 12.52
C GLU A 128 16.31 -0.85 12.88
N PRO A 129 16.93 -0.10 11.95
CA PRO A 129 17.89 0.95 12.31
C PRO A 129 17.24 2.08 13.13
N ILE A 130 16.00 2.46 12.80
CA ILE A 130 15.26 3.49 13.53
C ILE A 130 14.94 2.99 14.94
N ARG A 131 14.49 1.75 15.06
CA ARG A 131 14.19 1.12 16.35
C ARG A 131 15.42 1.06 17.27
N ARG A 132 16.60 0.72 16.73
CA ARG A 132 17.86 0.74 17.51
C ARG A 132 18.22 2.14 17.98
N LEU A 133 18.04 3.14 17.12
CA LEU A 133 18.28 4.53 17.47
C LEU A 133 17.33 5.00 18.58
N MET A 134 16.05 4.62 18.53
CA MET A 134 15.09 4.90 19.61
C MET A 134 15.56 4.37 20.96
N PHE A 135 16.03 3.12 21.03
CA PHE A 135 16.59 2.56 22.27
C PHE A 135 17.85 3.30 22.74
N ASN A 136 18.75 3.64 21.81
CA ASN A 136 19.96 4.41 22.13
C ASN A 136 19.65 5.83 22.63
N CYS A 137 18.53 6.42 22.18
CA CYS A 137 18.05 7.73 22.64
C CYS A 137 17.33 7.69 24.00
N GLY A 138 17.16 6.51 24.61
CA GLY A 138 16.58 6.36 25.94
C GLY A 138 15.12 5.92 25.98
N VAL A 139 14.59 5.38 24.87
CA VAL A 139 13.29 4.70 24.90
C VAL A 139 13.42 3.40 25.67
N GLU A 140 12.58 3.18 26.68
CA GLU A 140 12.55 1.94 27.45
C GLU A 140 11.54 0.96 26.84
N SER A 141 11.97 -0.29 26.64
CA SER A 141 11.07 -1.32 26.15
C SER A 141 10.03 -1.70 27.19
N PHE A 142 8.78 -1.84 26.74
CA PHE A 142 7.64 -2.22 27.58
C PHE A 142 7.84 -3.52 28.37
N ASN A 143 8.64 -4.45 27.84
CA ASN A 143 8.94 -5.72 28.52
C ASN A 143 9.65 -5.53 29.87
N TYR A 144 10.35 -4.42 30.04
CA TYR A 144 11.11 -4.10 31.26
C TYR A 144 10.49 -2.97 32.08
N SER A 145 9.48 -2.28 31.54
CA SER A 145 8.80 -1.18 32.21
C SER A 145 7.65 -1.70 33.10
N ARG A 146 7.47 -1.11 34.28
CA ARG A 146 6.31 -1.39 35.14
C ARG A 146 5.06 -0.76 34.52
N VAL A 147 3.92 -1.43 34.64
CA VAL A 147 2.63 -0.98 34.09
C VAL A 147 2.26 0.43 34.61
N ASP A 148 2.65 0.74 35.85
CA ASP A 148 2.40 2.05 36.48
C ASP A 148 3.05 3.21 35.70
N VAL A 149 4.16 2.97 35.00
CA VAL A 149 4.92 3.99 34.26
C VAL A 149 4.12 4.55 33.08
N ILE A 150 3.25 3.73 32.47
CA ILE A 150 2.48 4.12 31.27
C ILE A 150 1.44 5.21 31.61
N HIS A 151 0.93 5.18 32.83
CA HIS A 151 -0.10 6.11 33.30
C HIS A 151 0.48 7.38 33.95
N GLN A 152 1.80 7.49 34.04
CA GLN A 152 2.43 8.68 34.60
C GLN A 152 2.34 9.85 33.62
N SER A 153 2.02 11.03 34.15
CA SER A 153 1.80 12.25 33.36
C SER A 153 3.03 12.75 32.59
N HIS A 154 4.22 12.27 32.95
CA HIS A 154 5.50 12.66 32.37
C HIS A 154 6.10 11.56 31.46
N MET A 155 5.31 10.54 31.11
CA MET A 155 5.73 9.44 30.24
C MET A 155 4.95 9.48 28.93
N TYR A 156 5.67 9.34 27.83
CA TYR A 156 5.12 9.36 26.48
C TYR A 156 5.29 8.00 25.81
N THR A 157 4.22 7.51 25.18
CA THR A 157 4.27 6.25 24.41
C THR A 157 4.81 6.53 23.02
N THR A 158 5.79 5.73 22.61
CA THR A 158 6.43 5.84 21.29
C THR A 158 5.92 4.76 20.34
N PHE A 159 5.57 5.18 19.12
CA PHE A 159 5.07 4.30 18.08
C PHE A 159 5.98 4.33 16.86
N LEU A 160 6.23 3.17 16.27
CA LEU A 160 6.91 3.01 14.98
C LEU A 160 5.99 2.22 14.07
N ASN A 161 5.52 2.84 12.97
CA ASN A 161 4.60 2.22 12.00
C ASN A 161 3.34 1.56 12.61
N GLY A 162 2.85 2.11 13.73
CA GLY A 162 1.69 1.61 14.46
C GLY A 162 2.00 0.56 15.53
N TYR A 163 3.24 0.10 15.66
CA TYR A 163 3.69 -0.76 16.75
C TYR A 163 4.19 0.06 17.94
N ILE A 164 3.82 -0.35 19.15
CA ILE A 164 4.34 0.24 20.38
C ILE A 164 5.78 -0.26 20.57
N VAL A 165 6.74 0.66 20.59
CA VAL A 165 8.15 0.33 20.82
C VAL A 165 8.48 0.38 22.32
N GLY A 166 7.99 1.41 23.00
CA GLY A 166 8.32 1.67 24.39
C GLY A 166 7.81 3.01 24.92
N VAL A 167 8.32 3.41 26.08
CA VAL A 167 8.00 4.69 26.72
C VAL A 167 9.26 5.56 26.85
N THR A 168 9.08 6.88 26.82
CA THR A 168 10.16 7.84 27.09
C THR A 168 9.68 8.94 28.04
N ALA A 169 10.55 9.36 28.95
CA ALA A 169 10.35 10.52 29.82
C ALA A 169 10.64 11.85 29.09
N ASP A 170 11.53 11.82 28.12
CA ASP A 170 12.03 12.99 27.39
C ASP A 170 11.77 12.82 25.89
N PRO A 171 10.61 13.29 25.40
CA PRO A 171 10.29 13.21 23.97
C PRO A 171 11.10 14.20 23.13
N LEU A 172 11.63 15.27 23.71
CA LEU A 172 12.37 16.30 22.97
C LEU A 172 13.75 15.81 22.55
N ARG A 173 14.39 14.97 23.37
CA ARG A 173 15.65 14.32 23.00
C ARG A 173 15.50 13.29 21.87
N LEU A 174 14.29 12.77 21.68
CA LEU A 174 13.98 11.78 20.65
C LEU A 174 13.62 12.42 19.30
N ALA A 175 13.11 13.65 19.30
CA ALA A 175 12.66 14.41 18.13
C ALA A 175 13.84 15.02 17.34
#